data_AF-A0A174M4J1-F1
#
_entry.id   AF-A0A174M4J1-F1
#
_cell.length_a   1.000
_cell.length_b   1.000
_cell.length_c   1.000
_cell.angle_alpha   90.00
_cell.angle_beta   90.00
_cell.angle_gamma   90.00
#
_symmetry.space_group_name_H-M   'P 1'
#
loop_
_entity.id
_entity.type
_entity.pdbx_description
1 polymer ?
#
loop_
_entity_poly.entity_id
_entity_poly.type
_entity_poly.pdbx_seq_one_letter_code
_entity_poly.pdbx_strand_id
1 'polypeptide(L)'
;MNAQKKNIDVWLIYRCVKCDNTCNITLLSRTKPDLIDKVLFHSFSMNDRKAAWKYAFSAELAGRNHLKTDYDSVEYEVTDNFSKEDIIRVPDATIKIQIKYEFEFNLKLSSLLKRNFLLSSTQLRRLFEQGVISLLSGKEPQKYKVKDGDILLMDKEHLLVMMDFVDSFMEKTGID
;
A
#
# COMPACT_ATOMS: atom_id res chain seq x y z
N MET A 1 15.32 -8.96 26.66
CA MET A 1 16.58 -9.71 26.86
C MET A 1 16.39 -10.72 27.98
N ASN A 2 16.84 -11.96 27.82
CA ASN A 2 16.79 -12.90 28.94
C ASN A 2 17.76 -12.47 30.07
N ALA A 3 17.55 -12.97 31.29
CA ALA A 3 18.36 -12.61 32.47
C ALA A 3 19.86 -12.89 32.29
N GLN A 4 20.21 -13.83 31.40
CA GLN A 4 21.60 -14.18 31.09
C GLN A 4 22.21 -13.36 29.93
N LYS A 5 21.44 -12.45 29.30
CA LYS A 5 21.78 -11.67 28.09
C LYS A 5 22.24 -12.48 26.87
N LYS A 6 22.12 -13.81 26.89
CA LYS A 6 22.58 -14.71 25.82
C LYS A 6 21.66 -14.69 24.60
N ASN A 7 20.35 -14.54 24.85
CA ASN A 7 19.32 -14.58 23.83
C ASN A 7 18.35 -13.42 24.03
N ILE A 8 17.78 -12.98 22.91
CA ILE A 8 16.69 -12.02 22.89
C ILE A 8 15.45 -12.64 22.26
N ASP A 9 14.34 -12.16 22.79
CA ASP A 9 13.01 -12.34 22.24
C ASP A 9 12.56 -10.93 21.84
N VAL A 10 12.01 -10.79 20.64
CA VAL A 10 11.51 -9.52 20.12
C VAL A 10 10.06 -9.72 19.71
N TRP A 11 9.19 -8.86 20.22
CA TRP A 11 7.77 -8.85 19.90
C TRP A 11 7.37 -7.51 19.32
N LEU A 12 6.40 -7.56 18.41
CA LEU A 12 5.64 -6.42 17.97
C LEU A 12 4.30 -6.47 18.71
N ILE A 13 4.04 -5.45 19.53
CA ILE A 13 2.91 -5.42 20.45
C ILE A 13 1.91 -4.38 19.96
N TYR A 14 0.69 -4.80 19.69
CA TYR A 14 -0.40 -3.94 19.26
C TYR A 14 -1.57 -4.00 20.23
N ARG A 15 -2.25 -2.87 20.42
CA ARG A 15 -3.54 -2.80 21.10
C ARG A 15 -4.63 -2.52 20.07
N CYS A 16 -5.65 -3.37 20.02
CA CYS A 16 -6.75 -3.22 19.09
C CYS A 16 -7.63 -2.03 19.52
N VAL A 17 -7.84 -1.07 18.62
CA VAL A 17 -8.71 0.09 18.89
C VAL A 17 -10.20 -0.26 18.99
N LYS A 18 -10.61 -1.40 18.45
CA LYS A 18 -12.02 -1.84 18.44
C LYS A 18 -12.42 -2.64 19.69
N CYS A 19 -11.53 -3.48 20.22
CA CYS A 19 -11.84 -4.41 21.31
C CYS A 19 -10.86 -4.35 22.49
N ASP A 20 -9.90 -3.44 22.47
CA ASP A 20 -8.92 -3.21 23.53
C ASP A 20 -7.91 -4.36 23.80
N ASN A 21 -8.05 -5.50 23.12
CA ASN A 21 -7.14 -6.62 23.27
C ASN A 21 -5.74 -6.30 22.77
N THR A 22 -4.74 -6.83 23.48
CA THR A 22 -3.34 -6.77 23.07
C THR A 22 -2.97 -7.98 22.23
N CYS A 23 -2.35 -7.76 21.08
CA CYS A 23 -1.79 -8.78 20.21
C CYS A 23 -0.26 -8.71 20.27
N ASN A 24 0.38 -9.83 20.64
CA ASN A 24 1.84 -9.97 20.65
C ASN A 24 2.27 -10.82 19.46
N ILE A 25 2.95 -10.21 18.50
CA ILE A 25 3.47 -10.87 17.31
C ILE A 25 4.95 -11.15 17.56
N THR A 26 5.35 -12.41 17.52
CA THR A 26 6.75 -12.79 17.71
C THR A 26 7.52 -12.49 16.43
N LEU A 27 8.51 -11.60 16.53
CA LEU A 27 9.45 -11.29 15.44
C LEU A 27 10.66 -12.23 15.51
N LEU A 28 11.23 -12.36 16.71
CA LEU A 28 12.39 -13.21 16.98
C LEU A 28 12.15 -13.97 18.29
N SER A 29 12.51 -15.24 18.29
CA SER A 29 12.46 -16.10 19.47
C SER A 29 13.85 -16.65 19.75
N ARG A 30 14.30 -16.50 21.00
CA ARG A 30 15.56 -17.03 21.54
C ARG A 30 16.77 -16.82 20.64
N THR A 31 16.86 -15.66 20.00
CA THR A 31 17.91 -15.35 19.02
C THR A 31 19.12 -14.73 19.70
N LYS A 32 20.34 -15.17 19.35
CA LYS A 32 21.57 -14.53 19.85
C LYS A 32 21.70 -13.13 19.26
N PRO A 33 21.95 -12.08 20.07
CA PRO A 33 22.11 -10.71 19.56
C PRO A 33 23.14 -10.58 18.43
N ASP A 34 24.26 -11.30 18.53
CA ASP A 34 25.37 -11.24 17.56
C ASP A 34 25.01 -11.78 16.17
N LEU A 35 23.90 -12.52 16.05
CA LEU A 35 23.39 -13.02 14.76
C LEU A 35 22.42 -12.04 14.09
N ILE A 36 22.05 -10.96 14.77
CA ILE A 36 21.14 -9.95 14.25
C ILE A 36 21.99 -8.81 13.71
N ASP A 37 21.66 -8.34 12.51
CA ASP A 37 22.29 -7.15 11.97
C ASP A 37 22.25 -5.99 12.99
N LYS A 38 23.36 -5.27 13.14
CA LYS A 38 23.51 -4.25 14.19
C LYS A 38 22.50 -3.11 14.02
N VAL A 39 22.22 -2.70 12.79
CA VAL A 39 21.25 -1.64 12.50
C VAL A 39 19.85 -2.12 12.83
N LEU A 40 19.51 -3.35 12.45
CA LEU A 40 18.23 -3.96 12.77
C LEU A 40 18.04 -4.15 14.29
N PHE A 41 19.05 -4.64 15.00
CA PHE A 41 19.01 -4.79 16.46
C PHE A 41 18.81 -3.44 17.16
N HIS A 42 19.49 -2.39 16.68
CA HIS A 42 19.29 -1.05 17.19
C HIS A 42 17.86 -0.55 16.93
N SER A 43 17.31 -0.78 15.73
CA SER A 43 15.93 -0.41 15.40
C SER A 43 14.91 -1.09 16.32
N PHE A 44 15.11 -2.36 16.67
CA PHE A 44 14.26 -3.04 17.67
C PHE A 44 14.40 -2.43 19.05
N SER A 45 15.63 -2.10 19.46
CA SER A 45 15.89 -1.52 20.78
C SER A 45 15.27 -0.13 20.95
N MET A 46 15.19 0.63 19.86
CA MET A 46 14.60 1.97 19.83
C MET A 46 13.09 1.99 19.57
N ASN A 47 12.46 0.83 19.41
CA ASN A 47 11.07 0.71 18.94
C ASN A 47 10.81 1.52 17.66
N ASP A 48 11.74 1.42 16.70
CA ASP A 48 11.67 2.20 15.46
C ASP A 48 10.35 1.97 14.72
N ARG A 49 9.67 3.07 14.37
CA ARG A 49 8.35 3.03 13.74
C ARG A 49 8.40 2.36 12.37
N LYS A 50 9.41 2.64 11.55
CA LYS A 50 9.51 2.06 10.20
C LYS A 50 9.75 0.55 10.27
N ALA A 51 10.61 0.10 11.19
CA ALA A 51 10.81 -1.31 11.46
C ALA A 51 9.50 -1.97 11.92
N ALA A 52 8.78 -1.35 12.87
CA ALA A 52 7.48 -1.86 13.33
C ALA A 52 6.49 -2.06 12.17
N TRP A 53 6.33 -1.05 11.30
CA TRP A 53 5.46 -1.13 10.12
C TRP A 53 5.90 -2.21 9.13
N LYS A 54 7.20 -2.27 8.80
CA LYS A 54 7.74 -3.30 7.91
C LYS A 54 7.35 -4.71 8.36
N TYR A 55 7.42 -4.98 9.66
CA TYR A 55 7.06 -6.28 10.21
C TYR A 55 5.55 -6.48 10.38
N ALA A 56 4.79 -5.41 10.62
CA ALA A 56 3.32 -5.45 10.68
C ALA A 56 2.70 -5.94 9.37
N PHE A 57 3.26 -5.50 8.24
CA PHE A 57 2.78 -5.83 6.89
C PHE A 57 3.46 -7.06 6.29
N SER A 58 4.28 -7.79 7.05
CA SER A 58 4.94 -9.00 6.57
C SER A 58 3.98 -10.19 6.53
N ALA A 59 3.66 -10.65 5.32
CA ALA A 59 2.85 -11.85 5.11
C ALA A 59 3.48 -13.11 5.74
N GLU A 60 4.82 -13.19 5.73
CA GLU A 60 5.59 -14.26 6.37
C GLU A 60 5.36 -14.30 7.89
N LEU A 61 5.43 -13.14 8.56
CA LEU A 61 5.18 -13.06 10.00
C LEU A 61 3.72 -13.30 10.36
N ALA A 62 2.79 -12.81 9.54
CA ALA A 62 1.37 -13.10 9.72
C ALA A 62 1.11 -14.61 9.70
N GLY A 63 1.70 -15.34 8.73
CA GLY A 63 1.60 -16.79 8.65
C GLY A 63 2.22 -17.50 9.86
N ARG A 64 3.44 -17.11 10.27
CA ARG A 64 4.14 -17.71 11.43
C ARG A 64 3.44 -17.50 12.75
N ASN A 65 2.73 -16.39 12.90
CA ASN A 65 2.00 -16.04 14.11
C ASN A 65 0.50 -16.39 14.03
N HIS A 66 0.08 -17.14 12.99
CA HIS A 66 -1.31 -17.54 12.76
C HIS A 66 -2.30 -16.36 12.78
N LEU A 67 -1.87 -15.21 12.28
CA LEU A 67 -2.67 -13.99 12.26
C LEU A 67 -3.59 -13.98 11.04
N LYS A 68 -4.83 -13.56 11.26
CA LYS A 68 -5.74 -13.17 10.19
C LYS A 68 -5.59 -11.67 9.96
N THR A 69 -5.03 -11.28 8.82
CA THR A 69 -4.86 -9.87 8.43
C THR A 69 -6.17 -9.30 7.88
N ASP A 70 -6.61 -8.18 8.44
CA ASP A 70 -7.72 -7.38 7.92
C ASP A 70 -7.18 -6.13 7.20
N TYR A 71 -6.72 -6.33 5.96
CA TYR A 71 -6.18 -5.23 5.17
C TYR A 71 -7.25 -4.26 4.65
N ASP A 72 -8.53 -4.66 4.63
CA ASP A 72 -9.61 -3.80 4.15
C ASP A 72 -9.84 -2.60 5.08
N SER A 73 -9.34 -2.67 6.33
CA SER A 73 -9.37 -1.57 7.31
C SER A 73 -8.14 -0.68 7.32
N VAL A 74 -7.14 -0.96 6.48
CA VAL A 74 -5.92 -0.16 6.42
C VAL A 74 -6.21 1.15 5.70
N GLU A 75 -6.06 2.26 6.43
CA GLU A 75 -6.10 3.59 5.86
C GLU A 75 -4.81 3.87 5.08
N TYR A 76 -4.96 4.55 3.94
CA TYR A 76 -3.87 4.97 3.09
C TYR A 76 -4.22 6.28 2.39
N GLU A 77 -3.19 6.98 1.96
CA GLU A 77 -3.27 8.18 1.16
C GLU A 77 -2.58 7.92 -0.18
N VAL A 78 -3.10 8.51 -1.25
CA VAL A 78 -2.50 8.46 -2.58
C VAL A 78 -1.89 9.82 -2.84
N THR A 79 -0.59 9.84 -3.12
CA THR A 79 0.13 11.05 -3.53
C THR A 79 0.62 10.86 -4.95
N ASP A 80 0.43 11.87 -5.77
CA ASP A 80 1.03 11.96 -7.09
C ASP A 80 2.26 12.88 -7.04
N ASN A 81 3.14 12.68 -8.03
CA ASN A 81 4.36 13.48 -8.20
C ASN A 81 4.37 14.16 -9.58
N PHE A 82 3.19 14.37 -10.18
CA PHE A 82 3.02 14.93 -11.52
C PHE A 82 1.78 15.84 -11.56
N SER A 83 1.82 16.87 -12.40
CA SER A 83 0.67 17.74 -12.64
C SER A 83 -0.06 17.40 -13.94
N LYS A 84 -1.21 18.04 -14.19
CA LYS A 84 -1.92 17.94 -15.48
C LYS A 84 -1.07 18.47 -16.64
N GLU A 85 -0.30 19.54 -16.41
CA GLU A 85 0.61 20.10 -17.41
C GLU A 85 1.72 19.10 -17.79
N ASP A 86 2.21 18.31 -16.83
CA ASP A 86 3.18 17.26 -17.10
C ASP A 86 2.59 16.20 -18.04
N ILE A 87 1.34 15.77 -17.78
CA ILE A 87 0.62 14.81 -18.62
C ILE A 87 0.40 15.37 -20.02
N ILE A 88 -0.04 16.64 -20.14
CA ILE A 88 -0.30 17.29 -21.43
C ILE A 88 0.96 17.31 -22.31
N ARG A 89 2.14 17.50 -21.70
CA ARG A 89 3.43 17.53 -22.41
C ARG A 89 3.90 16.16 -22.92
N VAL A 90 3.35 15.06 -22.39
CA VAL A 90 3.68 13.71 -22.90
C VAL A 90 3.10 13.56 -24.31
N PRO A 91 3.92 13.28 -25.35
CA PRO A 91 3.43 13.19 -26.72
C PRO A 91 2.62 11.90 -26.96
N ASP A 92 2.85 10.87 -26.16
CA ASP A 92 2.18 9.59 -26.30
C ASP A 92 0.70 9.69 -25.89
N ALA A 93 -0.17 9.03 -26.67
CA ALA A 93 -1.58 8.88 -26.32
C ALA A 93 -1.81 8.00 -25.08
N THR A 94 -0.80 7.23 -24.67
CA THR A 94 -0.86 6.36 -23.49
C THR A 94 0.17 6.80 -22.44
N ILE A 95 -0.33 7.11 -21.24
CA ILE A 95 0.48 7.47 -20.08
C ILE A 95 0.83 6.21 -19.29
N LYS A 96 2.10 6.12 -18.88
CA LYS A 96 2.60 5.07 -17.98
C LYS A 96 2.68 5.63 -16.57
N ILE A 97 1.90 5.08 -15.66
CA ILE A 97 1.91 5.45 -14.25
C ILE A 97 2.53 4.30 -13.47
N GLN A 98 3.67 4.55 -12.83
CA GLN A 98 4.27 3.58 -11.92
C GLN A 98 3.69 3.77 -10.53
N ILE A 99 3.16 2.69 -9.96
CA ILE A 99 2.69 2.68 -8.58
C ILE A 99 3.88 2.44 -7.65
N LYS A 100 4.00 3.32 -6.65
CA LYS A 100 4.91 3.15 -5.53
C LYS A 100 4.12 3.06 -4.24
N TYR A 101 4.45 2.10 -3.39
CA TYR A 101 3.91 2.05 -2.04
C TYR A 101 4.89 1.32 -1.10
N GLU A 102 4.97 1.74 0.16
CA GLU A 102 6.01 1.29 1.09
C GLU A 102 5.75 -0.10 1.71
N PHE A 103 4.48 -0.49 1.88
CA PHE A 103 4.08 -1.70 2.59
C PHE A 103 3.02 -2.50 1.82
N GLU A 104 3.19 -3.83 1.72
CA GLU A 104 2.22 -4.69 1.03
C GLU A 104 1.01 -4.97 1.94
N PHE A 105 -0.11 -4.30 1.67
CA PHE A 105 -1.39 -4.55 2.35
C PHE A 105 -2.48 -5.03 1.39
N ASN A 106 -2.13 -5.79 0.35
CA ASN A 106 -3.10 -6.44 -0.55
C ASN A 106 -4.13 -5.48 -1.18
N LEU A 107 -3.76 -4.22 -1.42
CA LEU A 107 -4.65 -3.21 -1.98
C LEU A 107 -5.17 -3.64 -3.35
N LYS A 108 -6.50 -3.70 -3.50
CA LYS A 108 -7.15 -3.99 -4.78
C LYS A 108 -7.00 -2.81 -5.73
N LEU A 109 -6.55 -3.05 -6.96
CA LEU A 109 -6.41 -2.01 -7.99
C LEU A 109 -7.75 -1.29 -8.22
N SER A 110 -8.84 -2.05 -8.25
CA SER A 110 -10.18 -1.48 -8.40
C SER A 110 -10.57 -0.54 -7.25
N SER A 111 -10.15 -0.82 -6.01
CA SER A 111 -10.44 0.06 -4.88
C SER A 111 -9.61 1.34 -4.96
N LEU A 112 -8.33 1.22 -5.34
CA LEU A 112 -7.44 2.35 -5.56
C LEU A 112 -8.01 3.32 -6.61
N LEU A 113 -8.34 2.82 -7.80
CA LEU A 113 -8.82 3.65 -8.90
C LEU A 113 -10.19 4.28 -8.63
N LYS A 114 -11.12 3.54 -8.00
CA LYS A 114 -12.43 4.10 -7.64
C LYS A 114 -12.30 5.24 -6.63
N ARG A 115 -11.43 5.07 -5.63
CA ARG A 115 -11.20 6.11 -4.62
C ARG A 115 -10.50 7.33 -5.25
N ASN A 116 -9.47 7.11 -6.05
CA ASN A 116 -8.65 8.19 -6.62
C ASN A 116 -9.38 9.01 -7.69
N PHE A 117 -10.20 8.37 -8.51
CA PHE A 117 -10.89 9.01 -9.64
C PHE A 117 -12.40 9.13 -9.44
N LEU A 118 -12.90 8.88 -8.22
CA LEU A 118 -14.32 8.95 -7.86
C LEU A 118 -15.25 8.13 -8.77
N LEU A 119 -14.76 6.97 -9.24
CA LEU A 119 -15.46 6.13 -10.21
C LEU A 119 -16.42 5.15 -9.54
N SER A 120 -17.58 4.94 -10.15
CA SER A 120 -18.43 3.79 -9.83
C SER A 120 -17.82 2.47 -10.32
N SER A 121 -18.23 1.34 -9.74
CA SER A 121 -17.82 0.01 -10.20
C SER A 121 -18.16 -0.24 -11.67
N THR A 122 -19.29 0.28 -12.16
CA THR A 122 -19.72 0.12 -13.54
C THR A 122 -18.88 0.96 -14.51
N GLN A 123 -18.56 2.21 -14.14
CA GLN A 123 -17.65 3.06 -14.94
C GLN A 123 -16.27 2.42 -15.04
N LEU A 124 -15.68 2.03 -13.90
CA LEU A 124 -14.36 1.43 -13.89
C LEU A 124 -14.31 0.14 -14.72
N ARG A 125 -15.34 -0.71 -14.62
CA ARG A 125 -15.41 -1.93 -15.43
C ARG A 125 -15.39 -1.62 -16.94
N ARG A 126 -16.15 -0.63 -17.39
CA ARG A 126 -16.16 -0.20 -18.79
C ARG A 126 -14.78 0.31 -19.25
N LEU A 127 -14.08 1.08 -18.41
CA LEU A 127 -12.74 1.57 -18.71
C LEU A 127 -11.74 0.42 -18.89
N PHE A 128 -11.84 -0.63 -18.08
CA PHE A 128 -11.03 -1.84 -18.25
C PHE A 128 -11.40 -2.61 -19.53
N GLU A 129 -12.69 -2.80 -19.81
CA GLU A 129 -13.17 -3.52 -20.99
C GLU A 129 -12.78 -2.81 -22.30
N GLN A 130 -12.73 -1.49 -22.28
CA GLN A 130 -12.33 -0.65 -23.42
C GLN A 130 -10.81 -0.50 -23.55
N GLY A 131 -10.02 -1.04 -22.61
CA GLY A 131 -8.55 -0.90 -22.61
C GLY A 131 -8.05 0.51 -22.25
N VAL A 132 -8.93 1.41 -21.82
CA VAL A 132 -8.58 2.77 -21.37
C VAL A 132 -7.65 2.72 -20.16
N ILE A 133 -7.85 1.74 -19.28
CA ILE A 133 -6.94 1.45 -18.17
C ILE A 133 -6.52 -0.02 -18.27
N SER A 134 -5.22 -0.29 -18.20
CA SER A 134 -4.68 -1.64 -18.17
C SER A 134 -3.39 -1.74 -17.37
N LEU A 135 -2.95 -2.97 -17.09
CA LEU A 135 -1.65 -3.25 -16.49
C LEU A 135 -0.65 -3.59 -17.58
N LEU A 136 0.56 -3.04 -17.53
CA LEU A 136 1.63 -3.42 -18.45
C LEU A 136 1.95 -4.91 -18.41
N SER A 137 1.74 -5.56 -17.25
CA SER A 137 1.91 -7.00 -17.07
C SER A 137 0.88 -7.86 -17.82
N GLY A 138 -0.19 -7.26 -18.37
CA GLY A 138 -1.28 -7.96 -19.05
C GLY A 138 -2.25 -8.71 -18.13
N LYS A 139 -2.08 -8.61 -16.80
CA LYS A 139 -2.97 -9.27 -15.83
C LYS A 139 -4.36 -8.62 -15.80
N GLU A 140 -5.38 -9.40 -15.46
CA GLU A 140 -6.77 -8.95 -15.34
C GLU A 140 -6.92 -7.87 -14.24
N PRO A 141 -7.22 -6.60 -14.57
CA PRO A 141 -7.21 -5.51 -13.60
C PRO A 141 -8.26 -5.62 -12.48
N GLN A 142 -9.40 -6.25 -12.77
CA GLN A 142 -10.58 -6.25 -11.90
C GLN A 142 -10.34 -6.92 -10.55
N LYS A 143 -9.57 -8.01 -10.54
CA LYS A 143 -9.24 -8.81 -9.35
C LYS A 143 -7.82 -8.59 -8.87
N TYR A 144 -7.09 -7.70 -9.52
CA TYR A 144 -5.67 -7.55 -9.29
C TYR A 144 -5.39 -6.83 -7.95
N LYS A 145 -4.37 -7.33 -7.25
CA LYS A 145 -3.80 -6.69 -6.06
C LYS A 145 -2.50 -6.03 -6.46
N VAL A 146 -2.43 -4.75 -6.19
CA VAL A 146 -1.34 -3.87 -6.59
C VAL A 146 -0.05 -4.28 -5.88
N LYS A 147 1.08 -4.16 -6.60
CA LYS A 147 2.45 -4.39 -6.14
C LYS A 147 3.32 -3.17 -6.34
N ASP A 148 4.32 -2.99 -5.47
CA ASP A 148 5.28 -1.91 -5.65
C ASP A 148 6.00 -2.08 -6.99
N GLY A 149 6.08 -0.99 -7.74
CA GLY A 149 6.66 -0.96 -9.08
C GLY A 149 5.72 -1.41 -10.21
N ASP A 150 4.47 -1.80 -9.93
CA ASP A 150 3.49 -2.07 -10.98
C ASP A 150 3.29 -0.86 -11.89
N ILE A 151 3.10 -1.11 -13.18
CA ILE A 151 2.91 -0.06 -14.19
C ILE A 151 1.49 -0.16 -14.74
N LEU A 152 0.72 0.92 -14.54
CA LEU A 152 -0.55 1.15 -15.19
C LEU A 152 -0.33 1.87 -16.52
N LEU A 153 -1.09 1.45 -17.52
CA LEU A 153 -1.23 2.13 -18.79
C LEU A 153 -2.60 2.78 -18.82
N MET A 154 -2.63 4.09 -19.08
CA MET A 154 -3.88 4.84 -19.19
C MET A 154 -3.92 5.65 -20.47
N ASP A 155 -5.06 5.69 -21.14
CA ASP A 155 -5.29 6.66 -22.20
C ASP A 155 -5.20 8.10 -21.64
N LYS A 156 -4.45 8.94 -22.33
CA LYS A 156 -4.11 10.30 -21.89
C LYS A 156 -5.35 11.19 -21.76
N GLU A 157 -6.21 11.20 -22.77
CA GLU A 157 -7.39 12.07 -22.79
C GLU A 157 -8.37 11.66 -21.68
N HIS A 158 -8.60 10.36 -21.50
CA HIS A 158 -9.44 9.87 -20.40
C HIS A 158 -8.85 10.18 -19.03
N LEU A 159 -7.53 10.08 -18.86
CA LEU A 159 -6.87 10.44 -17.60
C LEU A 159 -7.10 11.91 -17.25
N LEU A 160 -6.88 12.83 -18.20
CA LEU A 160 -7.10 14.25 -18.00
C LEU A 160 -8.57 14.55 -17.63
N VAL A 161 -9.53 13.96 -18.34
CA VAL A 161 -10.96 14.12 -18.04
C VAL A 161 -11.30 13.63 -16.62
N MET A 162 -10.72 12.49 -16.20
CA MET A 162 -10.94 11.99 -14.84
C MET A 162 -10.33 12.92 -13.78
N MET A 163 -9.15 13.49 -14.03
CA MET A 163 -8.53 14.45 -13.10
C MET A 163 -9.35 15.73 -12.99
N ASP A 164 -9.82 16.29 -14.10
CA ASP A 164 -10.68 17.49 -14.09
C ASP A 164 -11.99 17.27 -13.31
N PHE A 165 -12.55 16.06 -13.40
CA PHE A 165 -13.73 15.70 -12.63
C PHE A 165 -13.45 15.69 -11.11
N VAL A 166 -12.31 15.12 -10.71
CA VAL A 166 -11.89 15.09 -9.30
C VAL A 166 -11.68 16.50 -8.78
N ASP A 167 -10.92 17.34 -9.49
CA ASP A 167 -10.65 18.73 -9.08
C ASP A 167 -11.96 19.51 -8.89
N SER A 168 -12.88 19.43 -9.86
CA SER A 168 -14.18 20.11 -9.78
C SER A 168 -15.04 19.59 -8.62
N PHE A 169 -14.89 18.32 -8.24
CA PHE A 169 -15.62 17.75 -7.12
C PHE A 169 -15.05 18.24 -5.78
N MET A 170 -13.72 18.32 -5.65
CA MET A 170 -13.04 18.79 -4.43
C MET A 170 -13.34 20.28 -4.19
N GLU A 171 -13.27 21.12 -5.24
CA GLU A 171 -13.63 22.55 -5.15
C GLU A 171 -15.07 22.78 -4.66
N LYS A 172 -16.02 21.95 -5.08
CA LYS A 172 -17.43 22.07 -4.69
C LYS A 172 -17.72 21.55 -3.29
N THR A 173 -16.89 20.65 -2.77
CA THR A 173 -17.12 20.01 -1.47
C THR A 173 -16.33 20.67 -0.34
N GLY A 174 -15.39 21.56 -0.65
CA GLY A 174 -14.60 22.30 0.36
C GLY A 174 -13.72 21.41 1.21
N ILE A 175 -13.35 20.24 0.68
CA ILE A 175 -12.45 19.27 1.30
C ILE A 175 -11.11 19.43 0.58
N ASP A 176 -10.15 20.07 1.26
CA ASP A 176 -8.72 20.06 0.88
C ASP A 176 -8.08 18.72 1.26
#